data_AF-M7NBA7-F1
#
_entry.id   AF-M7NBA7-F1
#
_cell.length_a   1.000
_cell.length_b   1.000
_cell.length_c   1.000
_cell.angle_alpha   90.00
_cell.angle_beta   90.00
_cell.angle_gamma   90.00
#
_symmetry.space_group_name_H-M   'P 1'
#
loop_
_entity.id
_entity.type
_entity.pdbx_description
1 polymer ?
#
loop_
_entity_poly.entity_id
_entity_poly.type
_entity_poly.pdbx_seq_one_letter_code
_entity_poly.pdbx_strand_id
1 'polypeptide(L)'
;MKKLDKLIIKAFLGPFVLTFLVVVFILLMQYLLKYFDEIIGKGLGPLVYAELLFFFSVTMTTLALPLAVLLSSLMTFGNLGEHFELTAIKSSGISLVRTLLPIFVFTLFLTAFAFYNNDRIVPKVNLKAYSLLYDIRQTKPSLSLKEGSFYNGIPNYSIKVTKKYPDDVSLKGVIIYDHTKGKGNTDVILADSGRMYSFGNDKYLMLEMYKGYSYSEPKADQPGSFANNKPAEFMRNEFHSTKLIFSLESFGMNSTPQEYFASNKIMKNIGQLRFDIDSMENKIVEARYAIYQNARTYNPYVNNTKVPFPAGLEQQYKVVDSLNRERLRALEAQRDSLPPSAGYAGISPTEQLLPPSQLSALESNGTQQIEDYSKRRVVKETVYAYSLADTALLRKSEAQFAKKQPMLDVYRSAVGQVRYVKNNYEVYGGRANDLQRQIFQWHIEIHKKWAQAVACLVMFLIGAPLGAIIKRGGLGVPVIVSIAFFIIYYVLTMFGEKWAREGIVSPELGIWSANLILLPFGLFFLRQARNDARLFESDFYNVMIAKFRSAIGEKVRRPEVLSKAFGWRRR
;
A
#
# COMPACT_ATOMS: atom_id res chain seq x y z
N MET A 1 -38.22 20.20 3.18
CA MET A 1 -37.90 19.46 4.43
C MET A 1 -38.94 19.80 5.49
N LYS A 2 -39.46 18.81 6.23
CA LYS A 2 -40.36 19.05 7.37
C LYS A 2 -39.56 19.53 8.60
N LYS A 3 -40.20 20.16 9.60
CA LYS A 3 -39.53 20.64 10.82
C LYS A 3 -38.78 19.52 11.56
N LEU A 4 -39.37 18.32 11.61
CA LEU A 4 -38.76 17.12 12.18
C LEU A 4 -37.45 16.73 11.46
N ASP A 5 -37.44 16.77 10.12
CA ASP A 5 -36.25 16.44 9.34
C ASP A 5 -35.08 17.38 9.67
N LYS A 6 -35.38 18.69 9.86
CA LYS A 6 -34.39 19.70 10.24
C LYS A 6 -33.86 19.49 11.66
N LEU A 7 -34.72 19.12 12.60
CA LEU A 7 -34.32 18.81 13.98
C LEU A 7 -33.32 17.64 14.01
N ILE A 8 -33.65 16.55 13.33
CA ILE A 8 -32.84 15.33 13.31
C ILE A 8 -31.49 15.56 12.63
N ILE A 9 -31.47 16.28 11.49
CA ILE A 9 -30.20 16.61 10.82
C ILE A 9 -29.34 17.53 11.69
N LYS A 10 -29.93 18.52 12.38
CA LYS A 10 -29.18 19.39 13.28
C LYS A 10 -28.60 18.62 14.47
N ALA A 11 -29.35 17.66 15.01
CA ALA A 11 -28.89 16.78 16.08
C ALA A 11 -27.79 15.79 15.63
N PHE A 12 -27.74 15.45 14.34
CA PHE A 12 -26.70 14.60 13.76
C PHE A 12 -25.42 15.36 13.38
N LEU A 13 -25.53 16.55 12.81
CA LEU A 13 -24.40 17.23 12.20
C LEU A 13 -23.32 17.63 13.22
N GLY A 14 -23.70 18.06 14.42
CA GLY A 14 -22.76 18.43 15.49
C GLY A 14 -21.88 17.24 15.93
N PRO A 15 -22.48 16.14 16.43
CA PRO A 15 -21.74 14.93 16.75
C PRO A 15 -20.94 14.38 15.56
N PHE A 16 -21.48 14.45 14.34
CA PHE A 16 -20.79 13.95 13.15
C PHE A 16 -19.48 14.71 12.88
N VAL A 17 -19.50 16.04 12.86
CA VAL A 17 -18.29 16.83 12.61
C VAL A 17 -17.25 16.62 13.71
N LEU A 18 -17.66 16.64 14.98
CA LEU A 18 -16.75 16.41 16.10
C LEU A 18 -16.10 15.03 16.03
N THR A 19 -16.91 13.99 15.83
CA THR A 19 -16.42 12.61 15.81
C THR A 19 -15.58 12.33 14.58
N PHE A 20 -15.95 12.90 13.43
CA PHE A 20 -15.12 12.85 12.22
C PHE A 20 -13.73 13.46 12.45
N LEU A 21 -13.64 14.67 13.03
CA LEU A 21 -12.36 15.30 13.32
C LEU A 21 -11.52 14.51 14.32
N VAL A 22 -12.14 14.01 15.40
CA VAL A 22 -11.46 13.17 16.41
C VAL A 22 -10.93 11.88 15.79
N VAL A 23 -11.74 11.19 14.97
CA VAL A 23 -11.34 9.94 14.33
C VAL A 23 -10.23 10.18 13.30
N VAL A 24 -10.34 11.23 12.47
CA VAL A 24 -9.27 11.62 11.53
C VAL A 24 -7.97 11.88 12.29
N PHE A 25 -8.03 12.61 13.41
CA PHE A 25 -6.86 12.90 14.23
C PHE A 25 -6.23 11.62 14.82
N ILE A 26 -7.04 10.71 15.40
CA ILE A 26 -6.55 9.44 15.95
C ILE A 26 -5.88 8.59 14.87
N LEU A 27 -6.52 8.44 13.71
CA LEU A 27 -5.97 7.66 12.59
C LEU A 27 -4.72 8.32 12.01
N LEU A 28 -4.70 9.65 11.91
CA LEU A 28 -3.53 10.41 11.46
C LEU A 28 -2.34 10.20 12.40
N MET A 29 -2.54 10.29 13.71
CA MET A 29 -1.49 10.06 14.70
C MET A 29 -0.97 8.61 14.63
N GLN A 30 -1.87 7.63 14.54
CA GLN A 30 -1.48 6.23 14.35
C GLN A 30 -0.62 6.06 13.08
N TYR A 31 -1.01 6.74 11.99
CA TYR A 31 -0.29 6.67 10.73
C TYR A 31 1.07 7.38 10.77
N LEU A 32 1.16 8.54 11.44
CA LEU A 32 2.39 9.31 11.59
C LEU A 32 3.44 8.53 12.40
N LEU A 33 3.03 7.76 13.41
CA LEU A 33 3.94 6.94 14.21
C LEU A 33 4.76 5.96 13.36
N LYS A 34 4.24 5.49 12.22
CA LYS A 34 4.99 4.64 11.28
C LYS A 34 6.17 5.35 10.62
N TYR A 35 6.11 6.68 10.50
CA TYR A 35 7.09 7.53 9.83
C TYR A 35 7.80 8.47 10.80
N PHE A 36 7.61 8.28 12.11
CA PHE A 36 8.11 9.17 13.17
C PHE A 36 9.62 9.36 13.07
N ASP A 37 10.37 8.26 13.01
CA ASP A 37 11.84 8.27 12.93
C ASP A 37 12.37 8.93 11.64
N GLU A 38 11.57 8.92 10.58
CA GLU A 38 11.96 9.47 9.28
C GLU A 38 11.71 10.98 9.18
N ILE A 39 10.77 11.50 9.97
CA ILE A 39 10.29 12.89 9.91
C ILE A 39 10.97 13.75 10.99
N ILE A 40 11.33 13.16 12.13
CA ILE A 40 11.82 13.91 13.30
C ILE A 40 13.32 14.17 13.25
N GLY A 41 13.73 15.33 13.79
CA GLY A 41 15.14 15.71 13.85
C GLY A 41 15.72 16.17 12.50
N LYS A 42 14.86 16.44 11.51
CA LYS A 42 15.26 16.87 10.16
C LYS A 42 15.49 18.38 10.03
N GLY A 43 15.20 19.17 11.06
CA GLY A 43 15.36 20.64 11.02
C GLY A 43 14.42 21.36 10.05
N LEU A 44 13.34 20.71 9.59
CA LEU A 44 12.40 21.30 8.62
C LEU A 44 11.48 22.34 9.28
N GLY A 45 11.06 23.33 8.48
CA GLY A 45 10.11 24.35 8.92
C GLY A 45 8.72 23.76 9.24
N PRO A 46 7.97 24.36 10.19
CA PRO A 46 6.66 23.86 10.61
C PRO A 46 5.63 23.77 9.49
N LEU A 47 5.75 24.62 8.45
CA LEU A 47 4.87 24.62 7.29
C LEU A 47 4.93 23.30 6.50
N VAL A 48 6.12 22.73 6.35
CA VAL A 48 6.33 21.45 5.62
C VAL A 48 5.63 20.31 6.33
N TYR A 49 5.72 20.26 7.67
CA TYR A 49 5.00 19.29 8.46
C TYR A 49 3.49 19.51 8.39
N ALA A 50 3.02 20.77 8.40
CA ALA A 50 1.59 21.07 8.26
C ALA A 50 1.03 20.61 6.90
N GLU A 51 1.78 20.81 5.80
CA GLU A 51 1.40 20.35 4.46
C GLU A 51 1.35 18.82 4.38
N LEU A 52 2.37 18.13 4.93
CA LEU A 52 2.39 16.67 5.01
C LEU A 52 1.20 16.12 5.82
N LEU A 53 0.95 16.68 7.01
CA LEU A 53 -0.15 16.29 7.88
C LEU A 53 -1.50 16.53 7.20
N PHE A 54 -1.65 17.65 6.49
CA PHE A 54 -2.86 17.94 5.72
C PHE A 54 -3.09 16.88 4.65
N PHE A 55 -2.09 16.53 3.85
CA PHE A 55 -2.23 15.49 2.83
C PHE A 55 -2.57 14.12 3.44
N PHE A 56 -1.91 13.69 4.51
CA PHE A 56 -2.27 12.45 5.18
C PHE A 56 -3.65 12.47 5.82
N SER A 57 -4.11 13.61 6.34
CA SER A 57 -5.46 13.74 6.91
C SER A 57 -6.56 13.50 5.87
N VAL A 58 -6.35 13.98 4.64
CA VAL A 58 -7.28 13.74 3.51
C VAL A 58 -7.29 12.26 3.14
N THR A 59 -6.15 11.57 3.18
CA THR A 59 -6.10 10.12 2.98
C THR A 59 -6.82 9.35 4.09
N MET A 60 -6.69 9.77 5.35
CA MET A 60 -7.36 9.13 6.49
C MET A 60 -8.88 9.36 6.52
N THR A 61 -9.37 10.41 5.86
CA THR A 61 -10.81 10.72 5.76
C THR A 61 -11.62 9.55 5.22
N THR A 62 -11.09 8.81 4.25
CA THR A 62 -11.76 7.64 3.67
C THR A 62 -12.05 6.54 4.71
N LEU A 63 -11.11 6.32 5.65
CA LEU A 63 -11.29 5.34 6.73
C LEU A 63 -12.11 5.90 7.89
N ALA A 64 -12.05 7.20 8.14
CA ALA A 64 -12.76 7.87 9.22
C ALA A 64 -14.26 8.01 8.98
N LEU A 65 -14.71 8.17 7.73
CA LEU A 65 -16.11 8.46 7.39
C LEU A 65 -17.12 7.41 7.91
N PRO A 66 -16.96 6.09 7.65
CA PRO A 66 -17.89 5.10 8.17
C PRO A 66 -17.99 5.11 9.70
N LEU A 67 -16.88 5.40 10.38
CA LEU A 67 -16.77 5.39 11.85
C LEU A 67 -17.46 6.60 12.45
N ALA A 68 -17.25 7.77 11.86
CA ALA A 68 -17.94 9.00 12.24
C ALA A 68 -19.46 8.84 12.05
N VAL A 69 -19.89 8.23 10.94
CA VAL A 69 -21.31 7.95 10.69
C VAL A 69 -21.88 6.98 11.74
N LEU A 70 -21.18 5.89 12.05
CA LEU A 70 -21.61 4.92 13.07
C LEU A 70 -21.83 5.61 14.43
N LEU A 71 -20.79 6.29 14.91
CA LEU A 71 -20.76 6.85 16.26
C LEU A 71 -21.73 8.03 16.36
N SER A 72 -21.75 8.93 15.36
CA SER A 72 -22.68 10.06 15.32
C SER A 72 -24.14 9.59 15.25
N SER A 73 -24.47 8.63 14.40
CA SER A 73 -25.86 8.15 14.28
C SER A 73 -26.32 7.51 15.60
N LEU A 74 -25.43 6.76 16.25
CA LEU A 74 -25.73 6.12 17.51
C LEU A 74 -25.89 7.14 18.66
N MET A 75 -25.07 8.19 18.70
CA MET A 75 -25.25 9.32 19.62
C MET A 75 -26.55 10.10 19.37
N THR A 76 -26.88 10.41 18.12
CA THR A 76 -28.09 11.16 17.78
C THR A 76 -29.34 10.42 18.24
N PHE A 77 -29.49 9.16 17.85
CA PHE A 77 -30.68 8.39 18.22
C PHE A 77 -30.68 7.94 19.68
N GLY A 78 -29.50 7.77 20.29
CA GLY A 78 -29.35 7.54 21.73
C GLY A 78 -29.84 8.73 22.54
N ASN A 79 -29.37 9.95 22.24
CA ASN A 79 -29.78 11.17 22.94
C ASN A 79 -31.27 11.47 22.74
N LEU A 80 -31.78 11.31 21.51
CA LEU A 80 -33.22 11.43 21.24
C LEU A 80 -34.03 10.39 22.02
N GLY A 81 -33.48 9.19 22.26
CA GLY A 81 -34.08 8.15 23.09
C GLY A 81 -34.06 8.49 24.58
N GLU A 82 -32.94 9.00 25.08
CA GLU A 82 -32.70 9.38 26.48
C GLU A 82 -33.59 10.55 26.92
N HIS A 83 -33.73 11.57 26.08
CA HIS A 83 -34.61 12.72 26.34
C HIS A 83 -36.09 12.46 26.01
N PHE A 84 -36.47 11.20 25.77
CA PHE A 84 -37.82 10.79 25.38
C PHE A 84 -38.38 11.46 24.11
N GLU A 85 -37.58 12.21 23.34
CA GLU A 85 -37.98 12.85 22.09
C GLU A 85 -38.37 11.82 21.03
N LEU A 86 -37.59 10.74 20.91
CA LEU A 86 -37.87 9.65 19.98
C LEU A 86 -39.18 8.93 20.34
N THR A 87 -39.46 8.80 21.63
CA THR A 87 -40.69 8.19 22.13
C THR A 87 -41.89 9.07 21.79
N ALA A 88 -41.79 10.39 22.00
CA ALA A 88 -42.83 11.35 21.62
C ALA A 88 -43.12 11.35 20.11
N ILE A 89 -42.08 11.27 19.27
CA ILE A 89 -42.20 11.16 17.82
C ILE A 89 -42.98 9.89 17.43
N LYS A 90 -42.63 8.74 18.02
CA LYS A 90 -43.31 7.46 17.77
C LYS A 90 -44.77 7.49 18.23
N SER A 91 -45.05 8.05 19.41
CA SER A 91 -46.42 8.21 19.94
C SER A 91 -47.30 9.11 19.07
N SER A 92 -46.70 10.04 18.31
CA SER A 92 -47.40 10.88 17.34
C SER A 92 -47.74 10.15 16.02
N GLY A 93 -47.56 8.83 15.95
CA GLY A 93 -47.83 8.01 14.77
C GLY A 93 -46.72 8.01 13.72
N ILE A 94 -45.56 8.62 13.99
CA ILE A 94 -44.44 8.68 13.05
C ILE A 94 -43.55 7.44 13.24
N SER A 95 -43.41 6.63 12.18
CA SER A 95 -42.59 5.43 12.23
C SER A 95 -41.09 5.74 12.39
N LEU A 96 -40.35 4.86 13.08
CA LEU A 96 -38.90 5.00 13.25
C LEU A 96 -38.15 5.13 11.91
N VAL A 97 -38.58 4.38 10.90
CA VAL A 97 -37.98 4.40 9.56
C VAL A 97 -38.12 5.79 8.92
N ARG A 98 -39.23 6.49 9.15
CA ARG A 98 -39.41 7.86 8.67
C ARG A 98 -38.50 8.85 9.38
N THR A 99 -38.26 8.65 10.67
CA THR A 99 -37.31 9.44 11.49
C THR A 99 -35.85 9.21 11.05
N LEU A 100 -35.50 8.00 10.60
CA LEU A 100 -34.17 7.66 10.09
C LEU A 100 -33.88 8.23 8.69
N LEU A 101 -34.93 8.45 7.88
CA LEU A 101 -34.80 8.79 6.46
C LEU A 101 -33.97 10.06 6.16
N PRO A 102 -34.11 11.18 6.91
CA PRO A 102 -33.31 12.39 6.64
C PRO A 102 -31.80 12.13 6.78
N ILE A 103 -31.38 11.37 7.79
CA ILE A 103 -29.97 11.01 7.98
C ILE A 103 -29.56 9.96 6.95
N PHE A 104 -30.42 9.01 6.59
CA PHE A 104 -30.12 8.06 5.52
C PHE A 104 -29.80 8.76 4.19
N VAL A 105 -30.60 9.77 3.81
CA VAL A 105 -30.36 10.58 2.60
C VAL A 105 -29.04 11.34 2.72
N PHE A 106 -28.74 11.90 3.89
CA PHE A 106 -27.45 12.55 4.15
C PHE A 106 -26.27 11.57 4.05
N THR A 107 -26.39 10.36 4.61
CA THR A 107 -25.38 9.31 4.50
C THR A 107 -25.21 8.83 3.07
N LEU A 108 -26.28 8.77 2.27
CA LEU A 108 -26.19 8.44 0.84
C LEU A 108 -25.34 9.48 0.09
N PHE A 109 -25.54 10.77 0.39
CA PHE A 109 -24.68 11.83 -0.13
C PHE A 109 -23.23 11.69 0.35
N LEU A 110 -23.01 11.39 1.65
CA LEU A 110 -21.67 11.11 2.17
C LEU A 110 -21.00 9.91 1.50
N THR A 111 -21.73 8.86 1.16
CA THR A 111 -21.21 7.70 0.42
C THR A 111 -20.76 8.10 -0.98
N ALA A 112 -21.53 8.93 -1.70
CA ALA A 112 -21.12 9.45 -3.00
C ALA A 112 -19.86 10.33 -2.87
N PHE A 113 -19.82 11.19 -1.85
CA PHE A 113 -18.63 12.00 -1.54
C PHE A 113 -17.42 11.13 -1.17
N ALA A 114 -17.59 10.10 -0.35
CA ALA A 114 -16.54 9.16 0.04
C ALA A 114 -15.97 8.42 -1.17
N PHE A 115 -16.85 7.99 -2.09
CA PHE A 115 -16.44 7.37 -3.34
C PHE A 115 -15.63 8.34 -4.21
N TYR A 116 -16.10 9.58 -4.38
CA TYR A 116 -15.38 10.61 -5.12
C TYR A 116 -14.02 10.93 -4.48
N ASN A 117 -13.97 11.04 -3.15
CA ASN A 117 -12.75 11.24 -2.40
C ASN A 117 -11.75 10.11 -2.67
N ASN A 118 -12.18 8.85 -2.58
CA ASN A 118 -11.33 7.69 -2.74
C ASN A 118 -10.87 7.45 -4.20
N ASP A 119 -11.72 7.76 -5.18
CA ASP A 119 -11.37 7.60 -6.60
C ASP A 119 -10.51 8.75 -7.14
N ARG A 120 -10.76 10.01 -6.74
CA ARG A 120 -10.14 11.18 -7.39
C ARG A 120 -9.24 12.01 -6.49
N ILE A 121 -9.62 12.20 -5.23
CA ILE A 121 -8.87 13.09 -4.32
C ILE A 121 -7.69 12.34 -3.71
N VAL A 122 -7.93 11.20 -3.08
CA VAL A 122 -6.93 10.39 -2.38
C VAL A 122 -5.75 10.00 -3.28
N PRO A 123 -5.94 9.55 -4.53
CA PRO A 123 -4.81 9.22 -5.41
C PRO A 123 -3.88 10.43 -5.68
N LYS A 124 -4.46 11.60 -5.96
CA LYS A 124 -3.72 12.84 -6.22
C LYS A 124 -3.00 13.35 -4.97
N VAL A 125 -3.67 13.25 -3.81
CA VAL A 125 -3.09 13.68 -2.53
C VAL A 125 -1.98 12.73 -2.10
N ASN A 126 -2.16 11.42 -2.28
CA ASN A 126 -1.12 10.45 -1.98
C ASN A 126 0.15 10.70 -2.83
N LEU A 127 0.03 11.03 -4.13
CA LEU A 127 1.20 11.39 -4.94
C LEU A 127 2.03 12.52 -4.31
N LYS A 128 1.36 13.60 -3.91
CA LYS A 128 2.01 14.73 -3.25
C LYS A 128 2.56 14.35 -1.88
N ALA A 129 1.80 13.59 -1.09
CA ALA A 129 2.20 13.16 0.25
C ALA A 129 3.45 12.29 0.22
N TYR A 130 3.52 11.31 -0.68
CA TYR A 130 4.66 10.41 -0.78
C TYR A 130 5.88 11.06 -1.44
N SER A 131 5.68 11.98 -2.38
CA SER A 131 6.76 12.82 -2.91
C SER A 131 7.37 13.68 -1.80
N LEU A 132 6.54 14.42 -1.07
CA LEU A 132 7.00 15.26 0.03
C LEU A 132 7.64 14.42 1.14
N LEU A 133 7.05 13.28 1.50
CA LEU A 133 7.63 12.36 2.47
C LEU A 133 9.00 11.85 2.00
N TYR A 134 9.17 11.56 0.71
CA TYR A 134 10.45 11.16 0.15
C TYR A 134 11.49 12.28 0.27
N ASP A 135 11.11 13.51 -0.04
CA ASP A 135 11.98 14.68 0.08
C ASP A 135 12.39 14.91 1.55
N ILE A 136 11.46 14.74 2.49
CA ILE A 136 11.71 14.80 3.95
C ILE A 136 12.67 13.69 4.39
N ARG A 137 12.47 12.47 3.90
CA ARG A 137 13.34 11.32 4.21
C ARG A 137 14.77 11.57 3.76
N GLN A 138 14.93 12.11 2.55
CA GLN A 138 16.22 12.40 1.94
C GLN A 138 16.93 13.61 2.55
N THR A 139 16.16 14.57 3.08
CA THR A 139 16.73 15.67 3.87
C THR A 139 17.54 15.05 5.00
N LYS A 140 18.86 15.25 5.01
CA LYS A 140 19.69 14.66 6.05
C LYS A 140 19.51 15.48 7.33
N PRO A 141 19.35 14.83 8.49
CA PRO A 141 19.37 15.56 9.76
C PRO A 141 20.69 16.35 9.86
N SER A 142 20.66 17.46 10.60
CA SER A 142 21.84 18.15 11.10
C SER A 142 22.95 17.14 11.42
N LEU A 143 24.13 17.31 10.82
CA LEU A 143 25.21 16.32 10.72
C LEU A 143 25.56 15.68 12.09
N SER A 144 24.91 14.55 12.43
CA SER A 144 25.13 13.85 13.71
C SER A 144 26.24 12.82 13.56
N LEU A 145 27.49 13.30 13.63
CA LEU A 145 28.67 12.44 13.69
C LEU A 145 28.62 11.59 14.97
N LYS A 146 28.41 10.28 14.82
CA LYS A 146 28.50 9.31 15.93
C LYS A 146 29.98 9.06 16.26
N GLU A 147 30.33 9.15 17.54
CA GLU A 147 31.71 8.91 18.00
C GLU A 147 32.22 7.53 17.58
N GLY A 148 33.46 7.46 17.10
CA GLY A 148 34.14 6.21 16.75
C GLY A 148 33.67 5.53 15.46
N SER A 149 32.60 6.00 14.82
CA SER A 149 32.07 5.45 13.56
C SER A 149 32.38 6.34 12.36
N PHE A 150 32.52 5.75 11.18
CA PHE A 150 32.61 6.49 9.92
C PHE A 150 31.23 6.99 9.49
N TYR A 151 31.14 8.28 9.19
CA TYR A 151 29.99 8.95 8.62
C TYR A 151 30.20 9.18 7.13
N ASN A 152 29.42 8.47 6.32
CA ASN A 152 29.45 8.54 4.85
C ASN A 152 28.26 9.35 4.31
N GLY A 153 27.72 10.27 5.12
CA GLY A 153 26.57 11.07 4.75
C GLY A 153 26.90 12.28 3.88
N ILE A 154 28.17 12.63 3.71
CA ILE A 154 28.57 13.68 2.74
C ILE A 154 28.97 13.01 1.43
N PRO A 155 28.38 13.40 0.27
CA PRO A 155 28.78 12.84 -1.02
C PRO A 155 30.30 12.93 -1.21
N ASN A 156 30.92 11.82 -1.60
CA ASN A 156 32.36 11.71 -1.83
C ASN A 156 33.28 11.93 -0.60
N TYR A 157 32.76 11.96 0.63
CA TYR A 157 33.58 12.04 1.84
C TYR A 157 33.17 11.01 2.90
N SER A 158 34.15 10.39 3.55
CA SER A 158 33.93 9.53 4.72
C SER A 158 34.64 10.11 5.93
N ILE A 159 33.88 10.60 6.92
CA ILE A 159 34.42 11.34 8.07
C ILE A 159 34.27 10.49 9.34
N LYS A 160 35.34 10.30 10.10
CA LYS A 160 35.31 9.68 11.43
C LYS A 160 35.85 10.66 12.46
N VAL A 161 35.13 10.78 13.57
CA VAL A 161 35.55 11.56 14.72
C VAL A 161 35.71 10.62 15.92
N THR A 162 36.83 10.74 16.62
CA THR A 162 37.12 9.91 17.79
C THR A 162 36.27 10.31 18.98
N LYS A 163 36.15 11.61 19.25
CA LYS A 163 35.33 12.14 20.33
C LYS A 163 34.73 13.50 19.98
N LYS A 164 33.45 13.71 20.30
CA LYS A 164 32.75 14.98 20.16
C LYS A 164 32.56 15.59 21.56
N TYR A 165 32.92 16.85 21.73
CA TYR A 165 32.76 17.51 23.03
C TYR A 165 31.30 17.98 23.22
N PRO A 166 30.85 18.20 24.48
CA PRO A 166 29.47 18.61 24.79
C PRO A 166 29.05 19.98 24.24
N ASP A 167 29.99 20.75 23.70
CA ASP A 167 29.77 22.04 23.04
C ASP A 167 29.25 21.90 21.60
N ASP A 168 29.10 20.66 21.10
CA ASP A 168 28.66 20.26 19.76
C ASP A 168 29.49 20.80 18.58
N VAL A 169 30.49 21.64 18.86
CA VAL A 169 31.38 22.29 17.90
C VAL A 169 32.78 21.67 17.91
N SER A 170 33.33 21.36 19.08
CA SER A 170 34.72 20.88 19.17
C SER A 170 34.82 19.37 18.96
N LEU A 171 35.81 18.95 18.18
CA LEU A 171 36.05 17.56 17.78
C LEU A 171 37.49 17.17 18.13
N LYS A 172 37.68 15.92 18.55
CA LYS A 172 38.99 15.32 18.77
C LYS A 172 39.20 14.11 17.87
N GLY A 173 40.35 14.05 17.22
CA GLY A 173 40.79 12.99 16.32
C GLY A 173 39.86 12.86 15.12
N VAL A 174 40.14 13.63 14.07
CA VAL A 174 39.35 13.67 12.83
C VAL A 174 40.09 12.92 11.72
N ILE A 175 39.39 12.00 11.06
CA ILE A 175 39.88 11.26 9.90
C ILE A 175 38.89 11.50 8.77
N ILE A 176 39.37 11.96 7.62
CA ILE A 176 38.56 12.22 6.43
C ILE A 176 39.16 11.45 5.27
N TYR A 177 38.36 10.61 4.63
CA TYR A 177 38.67 10.10 3.30
C TYR A 177 37.95 10.95 2.27
N ASP A 178 38.70 11.42 1.28
CA ASP A 178 38.18 12.14 0.12
C ASP A 178 38.12 11.18 -1.07
N HIS A 179 36.92 10.95 -1.58
CA HIS A 179 36.60 10.09 -2.72
C HIS A 179 36.18 10.90 -3.96
N THR A 180 36.34 12.23 -3.96
CA THR A 180 35.92 13.11 -5.08
C THR A 180 36.56 12.73 -6.40
N LYS A 181 37.76 12.16 -6.38
CA LYS A 181 38.47 11.68 -7.58
C LYS A 181 38.00 10.31 -8.09
N GLY A 182 37.09 9.62 -7.39
CA GLY A 182 36.53 8.31 -7.80
C GLY A 182 37.53 7.14 -7.86
N LYS A 183 38.77 7.33 -7.39
CA LYS A 183 39.87 6.33 -7.50
C LYS A 183 40.06 5.47 -6.24
N GLY A 184 39.12 5.53 -5.28
CA GLY A 184 39.16 4.80 -4.00
C GLY A 184 39.61 5.68 -2.83
N ASN A 185 40.35 5.11 -1.88
CA ASN A 185 40.83 5.80 -0.67
C ASN A 185 42.23 6.40 -0.91
N THR A 186 42.36 7.24 -1.93
CA THR A 186 43.65 7.81 -2.36
C THR A 186 44.04 9.06 -1.59
N ASP A 187 43.05 9.80 -1.08
CA ASP A 187 43.24 11.07 -0.38
C ASP A 187 42.71 10.93 1.06
N VAL A 188 43.58 11.13 2.04
CA VAL A 188 43.28 10.97 3.48
C VAL A 188 43.77 12.17 4.27
N ILE A 189 42.92 12.72 5.14
CA ILE A 189 43.28 13.81 6.04
C ILE A 189 43.14 13.30 7.48
N LEU A 190 44.21 13.43 8.26
CA LEU A 190 44.25 13.12 9.69
C LEU A 190 44.51 14.40 10.46
N ALA A 191 43.72 14.68 11.50
CA ALA A 191 43.93 15.83 12.38
C ALA A 191 43.70 15.48 13.84
N ASP A 192 44.49 16.08 14.74
CA ASP A 192 44.39 15.85 16.19
C ASP A 192 43.12 16.49 16.77
N SER A 193 42.75 17.68 16.28
CA SER A 193 41.53 18.38 16.71
C SER A 193 40.85 19.08 15.55
N GLY A 194 39.56 19.39 15.73
CA GLY A 194 38.79 20.14 14.75
C GLY A 194 37.61 20.88 15.37
N ARG A 195 37.02 21.77 14.59
CA ARG A 195 35.77 22.48 14.91
C ARG A 195 34.81 22.34 13.75
N MET A 196 33.55 22.09 14.06
CA MET A 196 32.48 21.97 13.10
C MET A 196 31.39 22.99 13.40
N TYR A 197 31.06 23.84 12.42
CA TYR A 197 30.00 24.82 12.56
C TYR A 197 29.35 25.12 11.20
N SER A 198 28.06 25.45 11.22
CA SER A 198 27.33 25.87 10.04
C SER A 198 27.42 27.39 9.84
N PHE A 199 27.42 27.85 8.59
CA PHE A 199 27.41 29.28 8.25
C PHE A 199 26.59 29.55 6.99
N GLY A 200 26.28 30.82 6.73
CA GLY A 200 25.49 31.22 5.55
C GLY A 200 24.03 30.76 5.62
N ASN A 201 23.38 30.97 6.78
CA ASN A 201 22.00 30.53 7.04
C ASN A 201 21.83 29.00 6.95
N ASP A 202 22.77 28.26 7.56
CA ASP A 202 22.87 26.79 7.57
C ASP A 202 23.00 26.11 6.18
N LYS A 203 23.45 26.87 5.17
CA LYS A 203 23.72 26.34 3.82
C LYS A 203 25.09 25.70 3.65
N TYR A 204 26.05 26.05 4.51
CA TYR A 204 27.41 25.52 4.42
C TYR A 204 27.83 25.00 5.77
N LEU A 205 28.51 23.87 5.78
CA LEU A 205 29.16 23.31 6.95
C LEU A 205 30.67 23.51 6.82
N MET A 206 31.27 24.19 7.79
CA MET A 206 32.71 24.32 7.88
C MET A 206 33.27 23.30 8.87
N LEU A 207 34.26 22.54 8.42
CA LEU A 207 35.08 21.68 9.26
C LEU A 207 36.51 22.23 9.26
N GLU A 208 36.85 22.94 10.33
CA GLU A 208 38.21 23.40 10.57
C GLU A 208 38.98 22.32 11.31
N MET A 209 40.17 21.97 10.82
CA MET A 209 41.04 20.96 11.41
C MET A 209 42.35 21.62 11.83
N TYR A 210 42.91 21.16 12.94
CA TYR A 210 44.11 21.70 13.55
C TYR A 210 45.12 20.58 13.79
N LYS A 211 46.39 20.87 13.47
CA LYS A 211 47.56 19.98 13.64
C LYS A 211 47.33 18.60 13.03
N GLY A 212 47.61 18.49 11.73
CA GLY A 212 47.31 17.28 10.97
C GLY A 212 48.18 17.05 9.76
N TYR A 213 47.94 15.91 9.11
CA TYR A 213 48.62 15.47 7.90
C TYR A 213 47.58 15.14 6.82
N SER A 214 47.82 15.58 5.60
CA SER A 214 47.10 15.17 4.40
C SER A 214 48.00 14.25 3.58
N TYR A 215 47.47 13.10 3.21
CA TYR A 215 48.12 12.08 2.41
C TYR A 215 47.39 11.99 1.07
N SER A 216 48.15 11.96 -0.02
CA SER A 216 47.62 11.74 -1.37
C SER A 216 48.48 10.71 -2.09
N GLU A 217 47.85 9.62 -2.50
CA GLU A 217 48.46 8.55 -3.28
C GLU A 217 47.77 8.48 -4.65
N PRO A 218 48.30 9.17 -5.68
CA PRO A 218 47.76 9.09 -7.02
C PRO A 218 47.98 7.67 -7.58
N LYS A 219 46.90 6.95 -7.89
CA LYS A 219 47.02 5.70 -8.65
C LYS A 219 47.59 5.99 -10.03
N ALA A 220 48.56 5.18 -10.48
CA ALA A 220 49.10 5.25 -11.83
C ALA A 220 47.96 5.05 -12.85
N ASP A 221 47.78 6.01 -13.76
CA ASP A 221 46.60 6.12 -14.62
C ASP A 221 46.52 5.11 -15.78
N GLN A 222 47.33 4.04 -15.78
CA GLN A 222 47.28 3.03 -16.84
C GLN A 222 47.54 1.60 -16.33
N PRO A 223 46.52 0.73 -16.30
CA PRO A 223 46.70 -0.71 -16.18
C PRO A 223 47.07 -1.27 -17.56
N GLY A 224 48.36 -1.29 -17.93
CA GLY A 224 48.78 -1.92 -19.18
C GLY A 224 50.21 -1.67 -19.65
N SER A 225 50.89 -0.64 -19.15
CA SER A 225 52.24 -0.30 -19.62
C SER A 225 53.31 -0.88 -18.69
N PHE A 226 53.77 -2.09 -18.96
CA PHE A 226 54.88 -2.78 -18.27
C PHE A 226 56.26 -2.07 -18.38
N ALA A 227 56.32 -0.88 -18.97
CA ALA A 227 57.57 -0.26 -19.39
C ALA A 227 58.07 0.92 -18.51
N ASN A 228 57.32 1.37 -17.49
CA ASN A 228 57.82 2.40 -16.56
C ASN A 228 57.15 2.31 -15.18
N ASN A 229 57.62 1.37 -14.35
CA ASN A 229 57.30 1.32 -12.93
C ASN A 229 58.06 2.41 -12.17
N LYS A 230 57.69 3.68 -12.36
CA LYS A 230 57.91 4.66 -11.29
C LYS A 230 56.86 4.39 -10.22
N PRO A 231 57.24 4.11 -8.96
CA PRO A 231 56.26 3.98 -7.89
C PRO A 231 55.44 5.27 -7.83
N ALA A 232 54.13 5.14 -7.64
CA ALA A 232 53.24 6.28 -7.45
C ALA A 232 53.84 7.24 -6.40
N GLU A 233 53.98 8.52 -6.76
CA GLU A 233 54.55 9.51 -5.86
C GLU A 233 53.59 9.77 -4.70
N PHE A 234 53.93 9.26 -3.53
CA PHE A 234 53.20 9.50 -2.29
C PHE A 234 53.48 10.92 -1.79
N MET A 235 52.43 11.73 -1.70
CA MET A 235 52.53 13.07 -1.16
C MET A 235 52.01 13.11 0.29
N ARG A 236 52.83 13.67 1.18
CA ARG A 236 52.44 13.98 2.56
C ARG A 236 52.60 15.47 2.80
N ASN A 237 51.51 16.13 3.17
CA ASN A 237 51.48 17.54 3.54
C ASN A 237 51.14 17.70 5.03
N GLU A 238 51.96 18.42 5.77
CA GLU A 238 51.70 18.76 7.18
C GLU A 238 51.05 20.14 7.26
N PHE A 239 49.98 20.28 8.06
CA PHE A 239 49.29 21.55 8.22
C PHE A 239 49.06 21.90 9.69
N HIS A 240 49.23 23.18 10.01
CA HIS A 240 48.85 23.72 11.32
C HIS A 240 47.33 23.91 11.41
N SER A 241 46.70 24.42 10.35
CA SER A 241 45.25 24.54 10.23
C SER A 241 44.82 24.36 8.77
N THR A 242 43.73 23.64 8.55
CA THR A 242 43.08 23.53 7.24
C THR A 242 41.57 23.57 7.41
N LYS A 243 40.85 24.02 6.39
CA LYS A 243 39.40 24.17 6.42
C LYS A 243 38.78 23.43 5.24
N LEU A 244 37.76 22.63 5.50
CA LEU A 244 36.89 22.05 4.48
C LEU A 244 35.51 22.65 4.59
N ILE A 245 34.94 23.00 3.45
CA ILE A 245 33.59 23.55 3.35
C ILE A 245 32.75 22.53 2.59
N PHE A 246 31.68 22.07 3.22
CA PHE A 246 30.68 21.22 2.59
C PHE A 246 29.45 22.07 2.29
N SER A 247 29.00 22.04 1.03
CA SER A 247 27.68 22.58 0.70
C SER A 247 26.62 21.68 1.31
N LEU A 248 25.73 22.27 2.11
CA LEU A 248 24.54 21.62 2.62
C LEU A 248 23.36 21.75 1.64
N GLU A 249 23.51 22.49 0.53
CA GLU A 249 22.46 22.58 -0.50
C GLU A 249 22.19 21.22 -1.15
N SER A 250 23.18 20.32 -1.23
CA SER A 250 22.95 18.92 -1.63
C SER A 250 22.10 18.12 -0.63
N PHE A 251 21.86 18.65 0.57
CA PHE A 251 20.94 18.10 1.57
C PHE A 251 19.64 18.91 1.68
N GLY A 252 19.49 19.99 0.90
CA GLY A 252 18.27 20.75 0.80
C GLY A 252 17.14 19.92 0.19
N MET A 253 15.90 20.27 0.52
CA MET A 253 14.73 19.61 -0.01
C MET A 253 14.57 19.94 -1.50
N ASN A 254 14.90 18.99 -2.37
CA ASN A 254 14.56 19.07 -3.79
C ASN A 254 13.17 18.49 -4.00
N SER A 255 12.33 19.13 -4.81
CA SER A 255 11.01 18.60 -5.14
C SER A 255 11.17 17.37 -6.03
N THR A 256 10.91 16.18 -5.48
CA THR A 256 10.92 14.96 -6.29
C THR A 256 9.75 14.99 -7.29
N PRO A 257 9.98 14.66 -8.58
CA PRO A 257 8.90 14.47 -9.54
C PRO A 257 7.88 13.43 -9.07
N GLN A 258 6.60 13.82 -9.04
CA GLN A 258 5.50 12.95 -8.59
C GLN A 258 5.34 11.68 -9.46
N GLU A 259 5.82 11.73 -10.69
CA GLU A 259 5.78 10.65 -11.68
C GLU A 259 6.47 9.38 -11.20
N TYR A 260 7.51 9.50 -10.37
CA TYR A 260 8.19 8.35 -9.78
C TYR A 260 7.27 7.50 -8.89
N PHE A 261 6.21 8.10 -8.35
CA PHE A 261 5.24 7.40 -7.50
C PHE A 261 3.97 7.00 -8.27
N ALA A 262 3.75 7.54 -9.47
CA ALA A 262 2.52 7.37 -10.26
C ALA A 262 2.23 5.93 -10.66
N SER A 263 3.26 5.07 -10.75
CA SER A 263 3.09 3.65 -11.09
C SER A 263 2.41 2.83 -9.98
N ASN A 264 2.45 3.30 -8.73
CA ASN A 264 1.91 2.57 -7.59
C ASN A 264 0.37 2.60 -7.57
N LYS A 265 -0.28 1.44 -7.42
CA LYS A 265 -1.74 1.27 -7.40
C LYS A 265 -2.50 2.19 -6.44
N ILE A 266 -1.90 2.59 -5.31
CA ILE A 266 -2.53 3.48 -4.32
C ILE A 266 -2.67 4.92 -4.87
N MET A 267 -1.88 5.26 -5.89
CA MET A 267 -1.82 6.57 -6.55
C MET A 267 -2.74 6.66 -7.78
N LYS A 268 -3.50 5.60 -8.07
CA LYS A 268 -4.30 5.49 -9.28
C LYS A 268 -5.80 5.55 -8.99
N ASN A 269 -6.54 6.18 -9.90
CA ASN A 269 -7.99 6.12 -9.92
C ASN A 269 -8.47 4.81 -10.56
N ILE A 270 -9.76 4.49 -10.47
CA ILE A 270 -10.31 3.22 -10.97
C ILE A 270 -10.11 3.07 -12.48
N GLY A 271 -10.22 4.16 -13.25
CA GLY A 271 -9.99 4.12 -14.71
C GLY A 271 -8.55 3.74 -15.06
N GLN A 272 -7.58 4.36 -14.39
CA GLN A 272 -6.15 4.05 -14.54
C GLN A 272 -5.86 2.62 -14.09
N LEU A 273 -6.40 2.19 -12.93
CA LEU A 273 -6.25 0.82 -12.44
C LEU A 273 -6.75 -0.23 -13.44
N ARG A 274 -7.90 0.02 -14.09
CA ARG A 274 -8.44 -0.88 -15.12
C ARG A 274 -7.57 -0.92 -16.36
N PHE A 275 -7.12 0.23 -16.84
CA PHE A 275 -6.22 0.30 -17.99
C PHE A 275 -4.92 -0.49 -17.76
N ASP A 276 -4.34 -0.38 -16.57
CA ASP A 276 -3.15 -1.14 -16.21
C ASP A 276 -3.42 -2.64 -16.06
N ILE A 277 -4.60 -3.03 -15.56
CA ILE A 277 -5.06 -4.43 -15.55
C ILE A 277 -5.12 -4.97 -16.97
N ASP A 278 -5.79 -4.27 -17.89
CA ASP A 278 -5.90 -4.68 -19.30
C ASP A 278 -4.51 -4.82 -19.94
N SER A 279 -3.59 -3.89 -19.64
CA SER A 279 -2.20 -3.98 -20.11
C SER A 279 -1.45 -5.18 -19.52
N MET A 280 -1.66 -5.52 -18.25
CA MET A 280 -1.06 -6.70 -17.63
C MET A 280 -1.65 -8.00 -18.20
N GLU A 281 -2.95 -8.04 -18.50
CA GLU A 281 -3.60 -9.18 -19.14
C GLU A 281 -3.04 -9.44 -20.54
N ASN A 282 -2.83 -8.38 -21.33
CA ASN A 282 -2.17 -8.49 -22.64
C ASN A 282 -0.76 -9.08 -22.51
N LYS A 283 0.02 -8.66 -21.51
CA LYS A 283 1.35 -9.22 -21.22
C LYS A 283 1.30 -10.70 -20.82
N ILE A 284 0.23 -11.14 -20.16
CA ILE A 284 0.02 -12.58 -19.85
C ILE A 284 -0.26 -13.36 -21.14
N VAL A 285 -1.09 -12.83 -22.05
CA VAL A 285 -1.36 -13.47 -23.34
C VAL A 285 -0.06 -13.62 -24.16
N GLU A 286 0.77 -12.57 -24.21
CA GLU A 286 2.08 -12.59 -24.86
C GLU A 286 3.01 -13.64 -24.23
N ALA A 287 3.13 -13.66 -22.89
CA ALA A 287 3.96 -14.63 -22.18
C ALA A 287 3.48 -16.07 -22.44
N ARG A 288 2.17 -16.31 -22.42
CA ARG A 288 1.58 -17.62 -22.74
C ARG A 288 1.87 -18.02 -24.18
N TYR A 289 1.67 -17.12 -25.14
CA TYR A 289 1.95 -17.40 -26.55
C TYR A 289 3.43 -17.73 -26.78
N ALA A 290 4.35 -16.97 -26.19
CA ALA A 290 5.79 -17.21 -26.27
C ALA A 290 6.19 -18.58 -25.70
N ILE A 291 5.55 -19.05 -24.62
CA ILE A 291 5.76 -20.40 -24.08
C ILE A 291 5.45 -21.48 -25.12
N TYR A 292 4.27 -21.41 -25.74
CA TYR A 292 3.85 -22.43 -26.74
C TYR A 292 4.67 -22.33 -28.04
N GLN A 293 5.03 -21.12 -28.45
CA GLN A 293 5.91 -20.91 -29.60
C GLN A 293 7.30 -21.53 -29.36
N ASN A 294 7.92 -21.25 -28.22
CA ASN A 294 9.21 -21.82 -27.85
C ASN A 294 9.13 -23.34 -27.72
N ALA A 295 8.11 -23.87 -27.05
CA ALA A 295 7.90 -25.30 -26.94
C ALA A 295 7.90 -26.00 -28.31
N ARG A 296 7.26 -25.39 -29.33
CA ARG A 296 7.21 -25.95 -30.68
C ARG A 296 8.57 -25.94 -31.40
N THR A 297 9.40 -24.90 -31.21
CA THR A 297 10.72 -24.79 -31.82
C THR A 297 11.69 -25.88 -31.32
N TYR A 298 11.58 -26.27 -30.04
CA TYR A 298 12.53 -27.20 -29.39
C TYR A 298 12.02 -28.64 -29.23
N ASN A 299 10.75 -28.91 -29.51
CA ASN A 299 10.16 -30.25 -29.50
C ASN A 299 10.53 -31.21 -30.67
N PRO A 300 11.18 -30.82 -31.79
CA PRO A 300 11.56 -31.83 -32.79
C PRO A 300 12.60 -32.84 -32.28
N TYR A 301 13.26 -32.58 -31.15
CA TYR A 301 14.28 -33.46 -30.55
C TYR A 301 13.75 -34.45 -29.49
N VAL A 302 12.50 -34.28 -29.02
CA VAL A 302 11.98 -35.00 -27.84
C VAL A 302 10.92 -36.03 -28.23
N ASN A 303 9.99 -35.67 -29.12
CA ASN A 303 9.12 -36.62 -29.80
C ASN A 303 8.36 -35.86 -30.89
N ASN A 304 8.05 -36.48 -32.04
CA ASN A 304 7.40 -35.82 -33.18
C ASN A 304 5.94 -35.36 -32.92
N THR A 305 5.51 -35.29 -31.65
CA THR A 305 4.23 -34.79 -31.17
C THR A 305 4.26 -33.26 -31.07
N LYS A 306 3.69 -32.58 -32.07
CA LYS A 306 3.41 -31.14 -32.01
C LYS A 306 2.54 -30.84 -30.79
N VAL A 307 2.97 -29.98 -29.86
CA VAL A 307 2.08 -29.45 -28.81
C VAL A 307 1.13 -28.47 -29.49
N PRO A 308 -0.18 -28.74 -29.52
CA PRO A 308 -1.13 -27.80 -30.11
C PRO A 308 -1.28 -26.57 -29.19
N PHE A 309 -1.53 -25.40 -29.80
CA PHE A 309 -1.95 -24.24 -29.02
C PHE A 309 -3.29 -24.54 -28.32
N PRO A 310 -3.50 -24.04 -27.09
CA PRO A 310 -4.82 -24.01 -26.50
C PRO A 310 -5.81 -23.30 -27.43
N ALA A 311 -7.04 -23.80 -27.50
CA ALA A 311 -8.08 -23.21 -28.34
C ALA A 311 -8.21 -21.71 -28.06
N GLY A 312 -8.17 -20.88 -29.11
CA GLY A 312 -8.33 -19.43 -29.04
C GLY A 312 -7.08 -18.62 -28.67
N LEU A 313 -5.99 -19.23 -28.17
CA LEU A 313 -4.79 -18.47 -27.76
C LEU A 313 -4.12 -17.73 -28.94
N GLU A 314 -4.08 -18.37 -30.11
CA GLU A 314 -3.52 -17.74 -31.33
C GLU A 314 -4.38 -16.54 -31.78
N GLN A 315 -5.70 -16.64 -31.68
CA GLN A 315 -6.61 -15.53 -32.00
C GLN A 315 -6.46 -14.39 -30.99
N GLN A 316 -6.41 -14.70 -29.70
CA GLN A 316 -6.16 -13.72 -28.63
C GLN A 316 -4.83 -13.00 -28.84
N TYR A 317 -3.75 -13.75 -29.14
CA TYR A 317 -2.45 -13.16 -29.42
C TYR A 317 -2.48 -12.26 -30.66
N LYS A 318 -3.13 -12.65 -31.75
CA LYS A 318 -3.26 -11.80 -32.95
C LYS A 318 -3.94 -10.47 -32.67
N VAL A 319 -4.98 -10.48 -31.83
CA VAL A 319 -5.67 -9.25 -31.40
C VAL A 319 -4.76 -8.38 -30.53
N VAL A 320 -4.07 -8.98 -29.55
CA VAL A 320 -3.10 -8.24 -28.70
C VAL A 320 -1.96 -7.66 -29.54
N ASP A 321 -1.43 -8.43 -30.49
CA ASP A 321 -0.36 -8.04 -31.39
C ASP A 321 -0.79 -6.96 -32.39
N SER A 322 -2.05 -6.97 -32.86
CA SER A 322 -2.57 -5.85 -33.66
C SER A 322 -2.71 -4.57 -32.83
N LEU A 323 -3.24 -4.67 -31.60
CA LEU A 323 -3.37 -3.52 -30.69
C LEU A 323 -2.01 -2.92 -30.32
N ASN A 324 -1.01 -3.76 -30.04
CA ASN A 324 0.35 -3.31 -29.76
C ASN A 324 1.01 -2.63 -30.96
N ARG A 325 0.78 -3.15 -32.18
CA ARG A 325 1.27 -2.52 -33.41
C ARG A 325 0.64 -1.17 -33.68
N GLU A 326 -0.67 -1.03 -33.44
CA GLU A 326 -1.34 0.27 -33.53
C GLU A 326 -0.82 1.25 -32.49
N ARG A 327 -0.60 0.79 -31.26
CA ARG A 327 -0.02 1.61 -30.19
C ARG A 327 1.40 2.06 -30.53
N LEU A 328 2.23 1.18 -31.09
CA LEU A 328 3.58 1.52 -31.53
C LEU A 328 3.56 2.57 -32.64
N ARG A 329 2.69 2.40 -33.64
CA ARG A 329 2.50 3.39 -34.72
C ARG A 329 2.03 4.74 -34.19
N ALA A 330 1.14 4.76 -33.20
CA ALA A 330 0.69 5.99 -32.55
C ALA A 330 1.83 6.69 -31.80
N LEU A 331 2.66 5.93 -31.09
CA LEU A 331 3.85 6.46 -30.40
C LEU A 331 4.91 6.98 -31.39
N GLU A 332 5.13 6.28 -32.49
CA GLU A 332 6.02 6.72 -33.58
C GLU A 332 5.50 8.01 -34.22
N ALA A 333 4.21 8.08 -34.57
CA ALA A 333 3.59 9.29 -35.10
C ALA A 333 3.66 10.46 -34.12
N GLN A 334 3.54 10.21 -32.82
CA GLN A 334 3.66 11.23 -31.79
C GLN A 334 5.12 11.69 -31.61
N ARG A 335 6.10 10.76 -31.64
CA ARG A 335 7.53 11.08 -31.65
C ARG A 335 7.90 11.93 -32.86
N ASP A 336 7.39 11.56 -34.03
CA ASP A 336 7.70 12.23 -35.28
C ASP A 336 6.99 13.60 -35.40
N SER A 337 5.97 13.86 -34.56
CA SER A 337 5.30 15.17 -34.43
C SER A 337 5.99 16.15 -33.46
N LEU A 338 6.98 15.70 -32.69
CA LEU A 338 7.80 16.57 -31.84
C LEU A 338 8.83 17.31 -32.72
N PRO A 339 8.99 18.63 -32.61
CA PRO A 339 9.98 19.36 -33.40
C PRO A 339 11.39 18.83 -33.09
N PRO A 340 12.30 18.79 -34.09
CA PRO A 340 13.69 18.37 -33.89
C PRO A 340 14.45 19.47 -33.13
N SER A 341 14.22 19.59 -31.82
CA SER A 341 14.98 20.49 -30.96
C SER A 341 16.09 19.73 -30.23
N ALA A 342 17.31 20.18 -30.50
CA ALA A 342 18.59 19.85 -29.86
C ALA A 342 19.27 18.56 -30.33
N GLY A 343 19.92 18.68 -31.49
CA GLY A 343 21.15 17.93 -31.74
C GLY A 343 22.15 18.12 -30.59
N TYR A 344 22.90 17.06 -30.32
CA TYR A 344 24.04 17.01 -29.43
C TYR A 344 24.98 18.23 -29.63
N ALA A 345 24.92 19.19 -28.72
CA ALA A 345 25.93 20.23 -28.59
C ALA A 345 26.29 20.40 -27.12
N GLY A 346 27.44 19.83 -26.73
CA GLY A 346 28.21 20.21 -25.54
C GLY A 346 27.72 19.71 -24.19
N ILE A 347 27.86 18.42 -23.90
CA ILE A 347 27.81 17.90 -22.52
C ILE A 347 28.96 16.91 -22.33
N SER A 348 29.83 17.18 -21.35
CA SER A 348 30.93 16.33 -20.92
C SER A 348 30.44 14.94 -20.43
N PRO A 349 31.26 13.88 -20.48
CA PRO A 349 30.78 12.49 -20.46
C PRO A 349 30.47 11.90 -19.06
N THR A 350 29.84 12.65 -18.14
CA THR A 350 29.61 12.16 -16.77
C THR A 350 28.17 12.22 -16.24
N GLU A 351 27.18 12.59 -17.03
CA GLU A 351 25.76 12.52 -16.62
C GLU A 351 24.91 11.77 -17.66
N GLN A 352 24.91 10.45 -17.57
CA GLN A 352 23.88 9.62 -18.18
C GLN A 352 22.78 9.35 -17.16
N LEU A 353 21.69 10.13 -17.23
CA LEU A 353 20.32 9.75 -16.91
C LEU A 353 19.40 10.87 -17.43
N LEU A 354 18.63 10.58 -18.48
CA LEU A 354 17.62 11.49 -19.04
C LEU A 354 16.57 11.85 -17.97
N PRO A 355 16.12 13.12 -17.86
CA PRO A 355 15.04 13.49 -16.94
C PRO A 355 13.68 12.92 -17.38
N PRO A 356 12.80 12.45 -16.47
CA PRO A 356 11.57 11.71 -16.79
C PRO A 356 10.41 12.55 -17.35
N SER A 357 10.53 13.88 -17.36
CA SER A 357 9.47 14.82 -17.73
C SER A 357 8.93 14.67 -19.15
N GLN A 358 9.60 13.88 -20.01
CA GLN A 358 9.15 13.59 -21.37
C GLN A 358 8.38 12.26 -21.52
N LEU A 359 8.38 11.36 -20.52
CA LEU A 359 7.60 10.10 -20.59
C LEU A 359 6.16 10.24 -20.07
N SER A 360 5.92 11.14 -19.12
CA SER A 360 4.62 11.34 -18.45
C SER A 360 3.63 12.23 -19.23
N ALA A 361 4.14 13.14 -20.07
CA ALA A 361 3.34 14.01 -20.93
C ALA A 361 2.58 13.23 -22.03
N LEU A 362 3.02 12.01 -22.35
CA LEU A 362 2.42 11.14 -23.36
C LEU A 362 1.19 10.36 -22.85
N GLU A 363 1.10 10.10 -21.54
CA GLU A 363 0.02 9.29 -20.96
C GLU A 363 -1.21 10.11 -20.52
N SER A 364 -1.05 11.43 -20.34
CA SER A 364 -2.08 12.29 -19.75
C SER A 364 -3.04 12.97 -20.74
N ASN A 365 -2.68 13.08 -22.02
CA ASN A 365 -3.52 13.76 -23.03
C ASN A 365 -4.59 12.86 -23.69
N GLY A 366 -4.56 11.54 -23.47
CA GLY A 366 -5.56 10.62 -24.05
C GLY A 366 -6.88 10.53 -23.29
N THR A 367 -7.02 11.21 -22.14
CA THR A 367 -8.07 10.89 -21.14
C THR A 367 -9.36 11.71 -21.25
N GLN A 368 -9.64 12.40 -22.38
CA GLN A 368 -10.82 13.28 -22.46
C GLN A 368 -11.90 12.94 -23.49
N GLN A 369 -11.81 11.86 -24.28
CA GLN A 369 -12.87 11.58 -25.26
C GLN A 369 -13.20 10.09 -25.40
N ILE A 370 -13.68 9.43 -24.35
CA ILE A 370 -14.53 8.24 -24.52
C ILE A 370 -15.58 8.23 -23.39
N GLU A 371 -16.48 9.21 -23.41
CA GLU A 371 -17.85 9.05 -22.93
C GLU A 371 -18.68 8.64 -24.14
N ASP A 372 -18.80 7.35 -24.43
CA ASP A 372 -20.07 6.76 -24.86
C ASP A 372 -19.92 5.24 -25.01
N TYR A 373 -21.04 4.52 -25.04
CA TYR A 373 -21.17 3.06 -25.15
C TYR A 373 -21.08 2.26 -23.85
N SER A 374 -21.98 2.66 -22.96
CA SER A 374 -22.65 1.73 -22.06
C SER A 374 -23.45 0.63 -22.80
N LYS A 375 -23.59 -0.52 -22.12
CA LYS A 375 -24.59 -1.61 -22.29
C LYS A 375 -24.13 -2.84 -23.08
N ARG A 376 -23.80 -3.93 -22.36
CA ARG A 376 -24.73 -5.01 -21.96
C ARG A 376 -24.01 -6.07 -21.10
N ARG A 377 -24.68 -6.49 -20.01
CA ARG A 377 -24.33 -7.61 -19.11
C ARG A 377 -24.89 -8.92 -19.67
N VAL A 378 -24.16 -10.04 -19.56
CA VAL A 378 -24.73 -11.36 -19.24
C VAL A 378 -23.70 -12.21 -18.46
N VAL A 379 -24.09 -12.51 -17.21
CA VAL A 379 -23.94 -13.69 -16.35
C VAL A 379 -22.59 -14.42 -16.18
N LYS A 380 -22.23 -14.57 -14.89
CA LYS A 380 -21.14 -15.31 -14.25
C LYS A 380 -21.32 -16.83 -14.30
N GLU A 381 -20.20 -17.56 -14.35
CA GLU A 381 -19.98 -18.71 -13.47
C GLU A 381 -18.49 -18.84 -13.11
N THR A 382 -18.22 -19.11 -11.83
CA THR A 382 -16.90 -19.05 -11.15
C THR A 382 -16.32 -20.45 -10.94
N VAL A 383 -15.04 -20.64 -11.29
CA VAL A 383 -14.18 -21.70 -10.72
C VAL A 383 -12.74 -21.18 -10.58
N TYR A 384 -12.18 -21.26 -9.37
CA TYR A 384 -10.77 -20.96 -9.07
C TYR A 384 -9.99 -22.26 -8.87
N ALA A 385 -9.02 -22.54 -9.75
CA ALA A 385 -7.82 -23.34 -9.50
C ALA A 385 -6.86 -23.19 -10.69
N TYR A 386 -5.72 -22.52 -10.53
CA TYR A 386 -4.66 -22.50 -11.54
C TYR A 386 -3.40 -23.20 -11.00
N SER A 387 -3.18 -24.43 -11.49
CA SER A 387 -1.87 -25.08 -11.56
C SER A 387 -1.55 -25.27 -13.04
N LEU A 388 -0.87 -24.29 -13.64
CA LEU A 388 -0.39 -24.33 -15.03
C LEU A 388 0.97 -25.04 -15.13
N ALA A 389 1.07 -26.24 -14.58
CA ALA A 389 2.16 -27.16 -14.84
C ALA A 389 1.57 -28.43 -15.44
N ASP A 390 1.54 -28.48 -16.77
CA ASP A 390 1.09 -29.65 -17.53
C ASP A 390 2.15 -30.75 -17.39
N THR A 391 2.12 -31.45 -16.26
CA THR A 391 3.06 -32.51 -15.84
C THR A 391 2.99 -33.76 -16.72
N ALA A 392 2.02 -33.83 -17.62
CA ALA A 392 1.83 -34.93 -18.57
C ALA A 392 2.90 -34.96 -19.67
N LEU A 393 3.45 -33.81 -20.08
CA LEU A 393 4.52 -33.72 -21.09
C LEU A 393 5.88 -34.16 -20.52
N LEU A 394 6.15 -33.85 -19.25
CA LEU A 394 7.41 -34.19 -18.57
C LEU A 394 7.62 -35.71 -18.45
N ARG A 395 6.60 -36.45 -17.98
CA ARG A 395 6.68 -37.91 -17.78
C ARG A 395 6.86 -38.70 -19.08
N LYS A 396 6.26 -38.22 -20.19
CA LYS A 396 6.41 -38.86 -21.51
C LYS A 396 7.79 -38.65 -22.10
N SER A 397 8.39 -37.48 -21.84
CA SER A 397 9.75 -37.19 -22.30
C SER A 397 10.78 -38.09 -21.60
N GLU A 398 10.73 -38.23 -20.28
CA GLU A 398 11.70 -38.98 -19.47
C GLU A 398 11.79 -40.48 -19.83
N ALA A 399 10.66 -41.14 -20.13
CA ALA A 399 10.62 -42.57 -20.45
C ALA A 399 11.24 -42.91 -21.81
N GLN A 400 11.32 -41.95 -22.73
CA GLN A 400 11.78 -42.16 -24.10
C GLN A 400 13.31 -42.13 -24.24
N PHE A 401 14.00 -41.54 -23.25
CA PHE A 401 15.45 -41.27 -23.30
C PHE A 401 16.35 -42.42 -22.78
N ALA A 402 15.79 -43.55 -22.34
CA ALA A 402 16.55 -44.60 -21.66
C ALA A 402 17.28 -45.63 -22.56
N LYS A 403 17.16 -45.58 -23.92
CA LYS A 403 17.44 -46.79 -24.74
C LYS A 403 18.53 -46.79 -25.84
N LYS A 404 19.43 -45.81 -26.04
CA LYS A 404 20.51 -45.96 -27.07
C LYS A 404 21.83 -45.22 -26.72
N GLN A 405 22.98 -45.90 -26.90
CA GLN A 405 24.25 -45.58 -26.23
C GLN A 405 25.50 -45.16 -27.07
N PRO A 406 25.53 -44.93 -28.39
CA PRO A 406 26.64 -44.20 -29.04
C PRO A 406 26.40 -42.67 -29.06
N MET A 407 25.46 -42.21 -28.23
CA MET A 407 24.67 -41.00 -28.38
C MET A 407 25.10 -39.88 -27.42
N LEU A 408 26.27 -39.92 -26.77
CA LEU A 408 26.53 -39.11 -25.57
C LEU A 408 26.54 -37.59 -25.81
N ASP A 409 27.10 -37.10 -26.92
CA ASP A 409 27.13 -35.66 -27.22
C ASP A 409 25.80 -35.15 -27.80
N VAL A 410 25.15 -35.96 -28.64
CA VAL A 410 23.76 -35.70 -29.08
C VAL A 410 22.81 -35.70 -27.88
N TYR A 411 23.02 -36.60 -26.92
CA TYR A 411 22.29 -36.70 -25.67
C TYR A 411 22.58 -35.52 -24.76
N ARG A 412 23.85 -35.10 -24.60
CA ARG A 412 24.23 -33.91 -23.82
C ARG A 412 23.63 -32.63 -24.43
N SER A 413 23.67 -32.51 -25.75
CA SER A 413 23.03 -31.40 -26.48
C SER A 413 21.51 -31.43 -26.31
N ALA A 414 20.87 -32.59 -26.50
CA ALA A 414 19.43 -32.76 -26.30
C ALA A 414 19.00 -32.46 -24.85
N VAL A 415 19.75 -32.94 -23.85
CA VAL A 415 19.54 -32.63 -22.43
C VAL A 415 19.73 -31.13 -22.16
N GLY A 416 20.73 -30.50 -22.78
CA GLY A 416 20.94 -29.05 -22.72
C GLY A 416 19.75 -28.26 -23.27
N GLN A 417 19.22 -28.67 -24.43
CA GLN A 417 18.03 -28.07 -25.04
C GLN A 417 16.77 -28.28 -24.17
N VAL A 418 16.56 -29.49 -23.62
CA VAL A 418 15.43 -29.76 -22.72
C VAL A 418 15.53 -28.93 -21.44
N ARG A 419 16.72 -28.79 -20.86
CA ARG A 419 16.95 -27.92 -19.69
C ARG A 419 16.70 -26.45 -20.02
N TYR A 420 17.11 -26.00 -21.20
CA TYR A 420 16.86 -24.64 -21.67
C TYR A 420 15.36 -24.37 -21.85
N VAL A 421 14.61 -25.29 -22.47
CA VAL A 421 13.15 -25.21 -22.62
C VAL A 421 12.46 -25.21 -21.25
N LYS A 422 12.88 -26.09 -20.35
CA LYS A 422 12.38 -26.14 -18.97
C LYS A 422 12.60 -24.79 -18.26
N ASN A 423 13.81 -24.26 -18.31
CA ASN A 423 14.13 -22.97 -17.70
C ASN A 423 13.29 -21.83 -18.31
N ASN A 424 13.12 -21.80 -19.63
CA ASN A 424 12.24 -20.83 -20.28
C ASN A 424 10.79 -20.98 -19.82
N TYR A 425 10.26 -22.20 -19.74
CA TYR A 425 8.91 -22.46 -19.25
C TYR A 425 8.74 -21.97 -17.80
N GLU A 426 9.71 -22.25 -16.92
CA GLU A 426 9.71 -21.79 -15.54
C GLU A 426 9.77 -20.26 -15.44
N VAL A 427 10.60 -19.60 -16.26
CA VAL A 427 10.71 -18.13 -16.30
C VAL A 427 9.43 -17.47 -16.81
N TYR A 428 8.91 -17.89 -17.98
CA TYR A 428 7.70 -17.30 -18.55
C TYR A 428 6.44 -17.66 -17.75
N GLY A 429 6.37 -18.88 -17.23
CA GLY A 429 5.30 -19.32 -16.33
C GLY A 429 5.32 -18.57 -15.00
N GLY A 430 6.51 -18.38 -14.41
CA GLY A 430 6.72 -17.54 -13.23
C GLY A 430 6.27 -16.10 -13.46
N ARG A 431 6.69 -15.49 -14.57
CA ARG A 431 6.28 -14.13 -14.96
C ARG A 431 4.77 -13.99 -15.13
N ALA A 432 4.11 -14.97 -15.77
CA ALA A 432 2.66 -14.98 -15.92
C ALA A 432 1.94 -15.08 -14.57
N ASN A 433 2.42 -15.94 -13.67
CA ASN A 433 1.89 -16.07 -12.31
C ASN A 433 2.08 -14.78 -11.49
N ASP A 434 3.22 -14.11 -11.61
CA ASP A 434 3.49 -12.86 -10.92
C ASP A 434 2.61 -11.72 -11.45
N LEU A 435 2.42 -11.62 -12.76
CA LEU A 435 1.47 -10.68 -13.36
C LEU A 435 0.04 -10.97 -12.91
N GLN A 436 -0.36 -12.24 -12.83
CA GLN A 436 -1.68 -12.61 -12.32
C GLN A 436 -1.85 -12.19 -10.86
N ARG A 437 -0.85 -12.42 -10.00
CA ARG A 437 -0.88 -11.94 -8.61
C ARG A 437 -0.97 -10.42 -8.54
N GLN A 438 -0.27 -9.70 -9.41
CA GLN A 438 -0.39 -8.25 -9.50
C GLN A 438 -1.81 -7.85 -9.90
N ILE A 439 -2.38 -8.41 -10.96
CA ILE A 439 -3.77 -8.13 -11.38
C ILE A 439 -4.76 -8.32 -10.23
N PHE A 440 -4.62 -9.39 -9.44
CA PHE A 440 -5.47 -9.62 -8.26
C PHE A 440 -5.35 -8.49 -7.24
N GLN A 441 -4.13 -8.06 -6.94
CA GLN A 441 -3.90 -6.95 -6.02
C GLN A 441 -4.45 -5.60 -6.53
N TRP A 442 -4.51 -5.41 -7.84
CA TRP A 442 -5.07 -4.21 -8.46
C TRP A 442 -6.60 -4.23 -8.42
N HIS A 443 -7.21 -5.40 -8.67
CA HIS A 443 -8.65 -5.60 -8.46
C HIS A 443 -9.06 -5.36 -7.02
N ILE A 444 -8.27 -5.83 -6.04
CA ILE A 444 -8.48 -5.55 -4.62
C ILE A 444 -8.61 -4.04 -4.37
N GLU A 445 -7.70 -3.23 -4.94
CA GLU A 445 -7.70 -1.78 -4.76
C GLU A 445 -8.97 -1.14 -5.35
N ILE A 446 -9.41 -1.58 -6.53
CA ILE A 446 -10.68 -1.14 -7.13
C ILE A 446 -11.85 -1.44 -6.19
N HIS A 447 -11.98 -2.69 -5.72
CA HIS A 447 -13.08 -3.07 -4.84
C HIS A 447 -13.03 -2.38 -3.49
N LYS A 448 -11.83 -2.08 -2.97
CA LYS A 448 -11.63 -1.34 -1.73
C LYS A 448 -12.20 0.06 -1.81
N LYS A 449 -12.01 0.75 -2.95
CA LYS A 449 -12.57 2.08 -3.20
C LYS A 449 -14.10 2.11 -3.08
N TRP A 450 -14.77 1.10 -3.65
CA TRP A 450 -16.22 0.95 -3.55
C TRP A 450 -16.68 0.51 -2.16
N ALA A 451 -16.03 -0.51 -1.59
CA ALA A 451 -16.45 -1.12 -0.32
C ALA A 451 -16.35 -0.12 0.84
N GLN A 452 -15.31 0.72 0.87
CA GLN A 452 -15.15 1.75 1.91
C GLN A 452 -16.22 2.84 1.83
N ALA A 453 -16.65 3.24 0.63
CA ALA A 453 -17.74 4.19 0.46
C ALA A 453 -19.09 3.61 0.93
N VAL A 454 -19.37 2.36 0.55
CA VAL A 454 -20.61 1.64 0.92
C VAL A 454 -20.65 1.33 2.42
N ALA A 455 -19.50 1.17 3.07
CA ALA A 455 -19.42 0.94 4.51
C ALA A 455 -20.12 2.05 5.31
N CYS A 456 -20.17 3.30 4.82
CA CYS A 456 -20.92 4.38 5.49
C CYS A 456 -22.42 4.05 5.64
N LEU A 457 -23.03 3.43 4.63
CA LEU A 457 -24.44 3.02 4.68
C LEU A 457 -24.65 1.85 5.65
N VAL A 458 -23.76 0.87 5.62
CA VAL A 458 -23.82 -0.29 6.54
C VAL A 458 -23.64 0.17 7.98
N MET A 459 -22.70 1.08 8.23
CA MET A 459 -22.45 1.66 9.54
C MET A 459 -23.62 2.50 10.05
N PHE A 460 -24.25 3.30 9.20
CA PHE A 460 -25.48 4.00 9.55
C PHE A 460 -26.61 3.04 9.92
N LEU A 461 -26.77 1.95 9.14
CA LEU A 461 -27.81 0.96 9.37
C LEU A 461 -27.63 0.18 10.67
N ILE A 462 -26.40 0.09 11.18
CA ILE A 462 -26.11 -0.46 12.51
C ILE A 462 -26.32 0.61 13.58
N GLY A 463 -25.67 1.77 13.42
CA GLY A 463 -25.61 2.80 14.45
C GLY A 463 -26.97 3.41 14.79
N ALA A 464 -27.76 3.75 13.77
CA ALA A 464 -28.99 4.50 13.96
C ALA A 464 -30.11 3.68 14.66
N PRO A 465 -30.38 2.42 14.28
CA PRO A 465 -31.35 1.58 15.01
C PRO A 465 -30.85 1.20 16.40
N LEU A 466 -29.55 0.94 16.57
CA LEU A 466 -29.00 0.55 17.86
C LEU A 466 -29.03 1.72 18.85
N GLY A 467 -28.73 2.94 18.40
CA GLY A 467 -28.93 4.16 19.19
C GLY A 467 -30.39 4.36 19.61
N ALA A 468 -31.35 4.08 18.72
CA ALA A 468 -32.78 4.16 19.04
C ALA A 468 -33.25 3.12 20.07
N ILE A 469 -32.52 2.01 20.24
CA ILE A 469 -32.81 0.96 21.22
C ILE A 469 -32.20 1.29 22.59
N ILE A 470 -31.01 1.90 22.62
CA ILE A 470 -30.28 2.23 23.84
C ILE A 470 -30.90 3.48 24.48
N LYS A 471 -31.93 3.28 25.32
CA LYS A 471 -32.70 4.37 25.98
C LYS A 471 -32.11 4.84 27.33
N ARG A 472 -31.14 4.10 27.89
CA ARG A 472 -30.52 4.37 29.21
C ARG A 472 -29.04 3.99 29.17
N GLY A 473 -28.14 4.89 29.57
CA GLY A 473 -26.70 4.63 29.62
C GLY A 473 -25.75 5.84 29.55
N GLY A 474 -26.27 7.07 29.47
CA GLY A 474 -25.46 8.27 29.27
C GLY A 474 -24.65 8.24 27.98
N LEU A 475 -23.78 9.23 27.77
CA LEU A 475 -22.97 9.35 26.55
C LEU A 475 -21.96 8.19 26.35
N GLY A 476 -21.65 7.42 27.40
CA GLY A 476 -20.59 6.41 27.38
C GLY A 476 -20.95 5.06 26.74
N VAL A 477 -22.13 4.51 27.04
CA VAL A 477 -22.57 3.21 26.47
C VAL A 477 -22.63 3.24 24.93
N PRO A 478 -23.19 4.29 24.31
CA PRO A 478 -23.15 4.48 22.87
C PRO A 478 -21.74 4.37 22.25
N VAL A 479 -20.76 5.01 22.88
CA VAL A 479 -19.37 5.04 22.41
C VAL A 479 -18.74 3.64 22.45
N ILE A 480 -18.89 2.93 23.58
CA ILE A 480 -18.32 1.59 23.75
C ILE A 480 -18.87 0.61 22.71
N VAL A 481 -20.18 0.63 22.50
CA VAL A 481 -20.83 -0.25 21.51
C VAL A 481 -20.36 0.09 20.09
N SER A 482 -20.21 1.39 19.77
CA SER A 482 -19.68 1.82 18.48
C SER A 482 -18.24 1.35 18.25
N ILE A 483 -17.38 1.45 19.27
CA ILE A 483 -16.01 0.96 19.21
C ILE A 483 -15.97 -0.56 18.99
N ALA A 484 -16.84 -1.33 19.64
CA ALA A 484 -16.91 -2.78 19.45
C ALA A 484 -17.25 -3.15 18.00
N PHE A 485 -18.30 -2.53 17.42
CA PHE A 485 -18.65 -2.75 16.01
C PHE A 485 -17.56 -2.25 15.05
N PHE A 486 -16.87 -1.17 15.39
CA PHE A 486 -15.72 -0.70 14.65
C PHE A 486 -14.59 -1.74 14.62
N ILE A 487 -14.20 -2.27 15.78
CA ILE A 487 -13.15 -3.29 15.87
C ILE A 487 -13.57 -4.52 15.05
N ILE A 488 -14.81 -4.98 15.17
CA ILE A 488 -15.33 -6.12 14.39
C ILE A 488 -15.21 -5.84 12.89
N TYR A 489 -15.66 -4.67 12.42
CA TYR A 489 -15.56 -4.28 11.02
C TYR A 489 -14.11 -4.25 10.52
N TYR A 490 -13.22 -3.64 11.29
CA TYR A 490 -11.82 -3.50 10.92
C TYR A 490 -11.13 -4.87 10.84
N VAL A 491 -11.38 -5.73 11.83
CA VAL A 491 -10.84 -7.09 11.89
C VAL A 491 -11.36 -7.92 10.70
N LEU A 492 -12.66 -7.90 10.42
CA LEU A 492 -13.24 -8.60 9.26
C LEU A 492 -12.64 -8.10 7.93
N THR A 493 -12.47 -6.78 7.79
CA THR A 493 -11.86 -6.19 6.60
C THR A 493 -10.40 -6.62 6.44
N MET A 494 -9.62 -6.63 7.52
CA MET A 494 -8.22 -7.08 7.48
C MET A 494 -8.10 -8.56 7.10
N PHE A 495 -8.93 -9.44 7.66
CA PHE A 495 -8.94 -10.85 7.29
C PHE A 495 -9.36 -11.05 5.83
N GLY A 496 -10.43 -10.39 5.38
CA GLY A 496 -10.90 -10.46 4.00
C GLY A 496 -9.87 -9.95 3.00
N GLU A 497 -9.20 -8.84 3.29
CA GLU A 497 -8.13 -8.28 2.45
C GLU A 497 -6.90 -9.21 2.43
N LYS A 498 -6.55 -9.83 3.56
CA LYS A 498 -5.45 -10.80 3.62
C LYS A 498 -5.73 -12.05 2.78
N TRP A 499 -6.90 -12.66 2.92
CA TRP A 499 -7.28 -13.84 2.13
C TRP A 499 -7.37 -13.53 0.63
N ALA A 500 -7.82 -12.33 0.26
CA ALA A 500 -7.83 -11.91 -1.14
C ALA A 500 -6.40 -11.72 -1.70
N ARG A 501 -5.47 -11.16 -0.90
CA ARG A 501 -4.06 -11.00 -1.32
C ARG A 501 -3.34 -12.33 -1.48
N GLU A 502 -3.65 -13.31 -0.63
CA GLU A 502 -3.10 -14.67 -0.69
C GLU A 502 -3.74 -15.51 -1.81
N GLY A 503 -4.79 -15.01 -2.47
CA GLY A 503 -5.49 -15.71 -3.54
C GLY A 503 -6.38 -16.86 -3.07
N ILE A 504 -6.68 -16.93 -1.76
CA ILE A 504 -7.58 -17.93 -1.16
C ILE A 504 -9.03 -17.66 -1.56
N VAL A 505 -9.42 -16.38 -1.57
CA VAL A 505 -10.75 -15.92 -1.98
C VAL A 505 -10.64 -14.92 -3.11
N SER A 506 -11.72 -14.77 -3.88
CA SER A 506 -11.75 -13.76 -4.94
C SER A 506 -11.60 -12.34 -4.38
N PRO A 507 -11.01 -11.39 -5.13
CA PRO A 507 -10.92 -9.99 -4.73
C PRO A 507 -12.27 -9.38 -4.35
N GLU A 508 -13.35 -9.76 -5.05
CA GLU A 508 -14.66 -9.20 -4.77
C GLU A 508 -15.22 -9.71 -3.45
N LEU A 509 -15.14 -11.02 -3.20
CA LEU A 509 -15.67 -11.59 -1.96
C LEU A 509 -14.83 -11.19 -0.75
N GLY A 510 -13.50 -11.20 -0.86
CA GLY A 510 -12.62 -10.86 0.25
C GLY A 510 -12.83 -9.44 0.74
N ILE A 511 -12.89 -8.46 -0.16
CA ILE A 511 -13.01 -7.05 0.23
C ILE A 511 -14.44 -6.67 0.65
N TRP A 512 -15.46 -7.29 0.07
CA TRP A 512 -16.85 -7.03 0.45
C TRP A 512 -17.32 -7.83 1.67
N SER A 513 -16.54 -8.82 2.12
CA SER A 513 -16.88 -9.73 3.22
C SER A 513 -17.41 -9.01 4.46
N ALA A 514 -16.70 -7.98 4.94
CA ALA A 514 -17.10 -7.22 6.13
C ALA A 514 -18.47 -6.56 5.95
N ASN A 515 -18.71 -5.90 4.82
CA ASN A 515 -19.99 -5.25 4.51
C ASN A 515 -21.12 -6.28 4.37
N LEU A 516 -20.87 -7.40 3.70
CA LEU A 516 -21.85 -8.46 3.49
C LEU A 516 -22.22 -9.19 4.78
N ILE A 517 -21.26 -9.37 5.69
CA ILE A 517 -21.49 -9.98 7.01
C ILE A 517 -22.26 -9.03 7.91
N LEU A 518 -21.92 -7.74 7.93
CA LEU A 518 -22.51 -6.75 8.83
C LEU A 518 -23.89 -6.23 8.39
N LEU A 519 -24.18 -6.21 7.10
CA LEU A 519 -25.46 -5.71 6.56
C LEU A 519 -26.68 -6.47 7.11
N PRO A 520 -26.70 -7.81 7.19
CA PRO A 520 -27.76 -8.56 7.86
C PRO A 520 -27.97 -8.16 9.33
N PHE A 521 -26.90 -7.89 10.09
CA PHE A 521 -27.01 -7.42 11.48
C PHE A 521 -27.62 -6.02 11.54
N GLY A 522 -27.22 -5.11 10.66
CA GLY A 522 -27.84 -3.79 10.55
C GLY A 522 -29.35 -3.88 10.25
N LEU A 523 -29.74 -4.72 9.29
CA LEU A 523 -31.16 -4.95 8.96
C LEU A 523 -31.93 -5.59 10.13
N PHE A 524 -31.29 -6.52 10.84
CA PHE A 524 -31.85 -7.12 12.04
C PHE A 524 -32.11 -6.06 13.13
N PHE A 525 -31.15 -5.19 13.41
CA PHE A 525 -31.33 -4.11 14.38
C PHE A 525 -32.38 -3.11 13.93
N LEU A 526 -32.47 -2.78 12.64
CA LEU A 526 -33.54 -1.94 12.11
C LEU A 526 -34.92 -2.55 12.35
N ARG A 527 -35.07 -3.87 12.10
CA ARG A 527 -36.32 -4.59 12.38
C ARG A 527 -36.65 -4.58 13.87
N GLN A 528 -35.65 -4.76 14.72
CA GLN A 528 -35.84 -4.80 16.16
C GLN A 528 -36.20 -3.44 16.75
N ALA A 529 -35.55 -2.37 16.30
CA ALA A 529 -35.83 -1.00 16.72
C ALA A 529 -37.23 -0.53 16.28
N ARG A 530 -37.72 -1.07 15.15
CA ARG A 530 -39.09 -0.85 14.67
C ARG A 530 -40.13 -1.51 15.57
N ASN A 531 -39.83 -2.69 16.11
CA ASN A 531 -40.74 -3.45 16.97
C ASN A 531 -40.59 -3.09 18.48
N ASP A 532 -39.93 -1.96 18.80
CA ASP A 532 -39.67 -1.46 20.17
C ASP A 532 -39.06 -2.47 21.13
N ALA A 533 -38.24 -3.40 20.62
CA ALA A 533 -37.68 -4.42 21.48
C ALA A 533 -36.59 -3.87 22.41
N ARG A 534 -36.64 -4.29 23.68
CA ARG A 534 -35.72 -3.91 24.76
C ARG A 534 -34.55 -4.91 24.86
N LEU A 535 -33.68 -4.93 23.85
CA LEU A 535 -32.54 -5.88 23.76
C LEU A 535 -31.48 -5.71 24.87
N PHE A 536 -31.42 -4.55 25.52
CA PHE A 536 -30.32 -4.17 26.43
C PHE A 536 -30.78 -3.70 27.82
N GLU A 537 -32.00 -4.02 28.24
CA GLU A 537 -32.38 -3.87 29.65
C GLU A 537 -31.67 -4.96 30.48
N SER A 538 -31.18 -4.62 31.68
CA SER A 538 -30.53 -5.57 32.60
C SER A 538 -31.39 -6.82 32.85
N ASP A 539 -32.71 -6.66 32.80
CA ASP A 539 -33.69 -7.74 32.95
C ASP A 539 -33.60 -8.76 31.81
N PHE A 540 -33.29 -8.34 30.57
CA PHE A 540 -33.09 -9.26 29.44
C PHE A 540 -31.85 -10.12 29.62
N TYR A 541 -30.73 -9.55 30.07
CA TYR A 541 -29.51 -10.30 30.37
C TYR A 541 -29.72 -11.30 31.51
N ASN A 542 -30.44 -10.90 32.56
CA ASN A 542 -30.78 -11.79 33.67
C ASN A 542 -31.67 -12.95 33.20
N VAL A 543 -32.66 -12.69 32.33
CA VAL A 543 -33.53 -13.73 31.76
C VAL A 543 -32.78 -14.64 30.79
N MET A 544 -31.87 -14.11 29.96
CA MET A 544 -31.07 -14.89 29.03
C MET A 544 -30.05 -15.77 29.76
N ILE A 545 -29.37 -15.23 30.78
CA ILE A 545 -28.48 -15.98 31.67
C ILE A 545 -29.29 -17.01 32.48
N ALA A 546 -30.50 -16.69 32.93
CA ALA A 546 -31.37 -17.63 33.61
C ALA A 546 -31.83 -18.77 32.69
N LYS A 547 -32.21 -18.48 31.44
CA LYS A 547 -32.54 -19.49 30.42
C LYS A 547 -31.33 -20.36 30.04
N PHE A 548 -30.16 -19.75 29.96
CA PHE A 548 -28.91 -20.46 29.66
C PHE A 548 -28.48 -21.35 30.84
N ARG A 549 -28.61 -20.84 32.07
CA ARG A 549 -28.43 -21.63 33.30
C ARG A 549 -29.47 -22.72 33.46
N SER A 550 -30.73 -22.51 33.07
CA SER A 550 -31.76 -23.56 33.12
C SER A 550 -31.54 -24.62 32.04
N ALA A 551 -31.14 -24.22 30.83
CA ALA A 551 -30.79 -25.14 29.73
C ALA A 551 -29.54 -25.99 30.03
N ILE A 552 -28.59 -25.45 30.80
CA ILE A 552 -27.40 -26.19 31.27
C ILE A 552 -27.72 -26.99 32.54
N GLY A 553 -28.59 -26.47 33.42
CA GLY A 553 -28.97 -27.09 34.70
C GLY A 553 -29.94 -28.27 34.58
N GLU A 554 -30.81 -28.31 33.56
CA GLU A 554 -31.72 -29.44 33.32
C GLU A 554 -30.99 -30.72 32.89
N LYS A 555 -29.73 -30.63 32.45
CA LYS A 555 -28.91 -31.80 32.11
C LYS A 555 -28.14 -32.41 33.29
N VAL A 556 -28.19 -31.81 34.49
CA VAL A 556 -27.35 -32.23 35.64
C VAL A 556 -28.16 -32.68 36.88
N ARG A 557 -29.51 -32.70 36.82
CA ARG A 557 -30.34 -33.24 37.92
C ARG A 557 -31.24 -34.39 37.48
N ARG A 558 -30.65 -35.55 37.19
CA ARG A 558 -31.18 -36.88 37.55
C ARG A 558 -29.98 -37.79 37.83
N PRO A 559 -29.81 -38.28 39.07
CA PRO A 559 -30.28 -39.64 39.35
C PRO A 559 -30.77 -39.84 40.79
N GLU A 560 -32.05 -40.16 40.98
CA GLU A 560 -32.53 -40.89 42.17
C GLU A 560 -33.49 -42.00 41.72
N VAL A 561 -32.94 -43.02 41.05
CA VAL A 561 -33.63 -44.33 40.91
C VAL A 561 -32.56 -45.44 40.88
N LEU A 562 -31.75 -45.58 41.93
CA LEU A 562 -30.92 -46.77 42.16
C LEU A 562 -30.77 -47.05 43.67
N SER A 563 -31.87 -47.23 44.39
CA SER A 563 -31.85 -47.78 45.77
C SER A 563 -32.82 -48.95 45.99
N LYS A 564 -33.33 -49.59 44.93
CA LYS A 564 -34.27 -50.72 45.01
C LYS A 564 -33.83 -52.01 44.28
N ALA A 565 -32.52 -52.26 44.15
CA ALA A 565 -32.05 -53.48 43.46
C ALA A 565 -31.07 -54.39 44.22
N PHE A 566 -30.62 -54.05 45.44
CA PHE A 566 -29.83 -55.00 46.25
C PHE A 566 -30.29 -55.00 47.70
N GLY A 567 -31.35 -55.76 47.95
CA GLY A 567 -31.59 -56.32 49.27
C GLY A 567 -30.61 -57.45 49.51
N TRP A 568 -29.59 -57.22 50.34
CA TRP A 568 -28.96 -58.28 51.11
C TRP A 568 -29.37 -58.10 52.57
N ARG A 569 -30.15 -59.06 53.03
CA ARG A 569 -30.69 -59.18 54.39
C ARG A 569 -29.91 -60.30 55.08
N ARG A 570 -29.45 -60.02 56.31
CA ARG A 570 -28.89 -60.94 57.35
C ARG A 570 -27.44 -61.39 57.10
N ARG A 571 -26.58 -61.50 58.11
CA ARG A 571 -26.77 -61.72 59.55
C ARG A 571 -25.92 -60.78 60.39
#